data_AF-A0A7Y8JCS3-F1
#
_entry.id   AF-A0A7Y8JCS3-F1
#
_cell.length_a   1.000
_cell.length_b   1.000
_cell.length_c   1.000
_cell.angle_alpha   90.00
_cell.angle_beta   90.00
_cell.angle_gamma   90.00
#
_symmetry.space_group_name_H-M   'P 1'
#
loop_
_entity.id
_entity.type
_entity.pdbx_description
1 polymer ?
#
loop_
_entity_poly.entity_id
_entity_poly.type
_entity_poly.pdbx_seq_one_letter_code
_entity_poly.pdbx_strand_id
1 'polypeptide(L)'
;MVSRSLLGLGFVVVLAFALVNGARLMRRLESAHTEVWNRLGRPDFLLSRGIGPRIALVRYVWSGAWRMLDDATLSRHCLAALIAEPLLVALFALLVLD
;
A
#
# COMPACT_ATOMS: atom_id res chain seq x y z
N MET A 1 -4.90 -25.94 14.06
CA MET A 1 -5.87 -24.85 14.29
C MET A 1 -5.09 -23.60 14.69
N VAL A 2 -5.06 -22.57 13.85
CA VAL A 2 -4.53 -21.25 14.25
C VAL A 2 -5.60 -20.57 15.10
N SER A 3 -5.24 -20.07 16.27
CA SER A 3 -6.18 -19.35 17.14
C SER A 3 -6.63 -18.05 16.47
N ARG A 4 -7.93 -17.70 16.57
CA ARG A 4 -8.46 -16.40 16.09
C ARG A 4 -7.67 -15.22 16.65
N SER A 5 -7.17 -15.30 17.88
CA SER A 5 -6.33 -14.26 18.47
C SER A 5 -4.99 -14.10 17.75
N LEU A 6 -4.40 -15.20 17.25
CA LEU A 6 -3.17 -15.17 16.46
C LEU A 6 -3.41 -14.55 15.07
N LEU A 7 -4.55 -14.89 14.43
CA LEU A 7 -4.95 -14.26 13.17
C LEU A 7 -5.20 -12.76 13.35
N GLY A 8 -5.89 -12.36 14.43
CA GLY A 8 -6.14 -10.96 14.75
C GLY A 8 -4.85 -10.18 14.99
N LEU A 9 -3.91 -10.75 15.75
CA LEU A 9 -2.60 -10.14 15.96
C LEU A 9 -1.81 -10.03 14.64
N GLY A 10 -1.82 -11.08 13.82
CA GLY A 10 -1.21 -11.06 12.49
C GLY A 10 -1.81 -9.96 11.60
N PHE A 11 -3.14 -9.83 11.58
CA PHE A 11 -3.83 -8.78 10.83
C PHE A 11 -3.39 -7.38 11.26
N VAL A 12 -3.35 -7.11 12.57
CA VAL A 12 -2.94 -5.81 13.11
C VAL A 12 -1.48 -5.49 12.76
N VAL A 13 -0.58 -6.49 12.83
CA VAL A 13 0.83 -6.31 12.46
C VAL A 13 0.98 -5.96 10.98
N VAL A 14 0.31 -6.71 10.09
CA VAL A 14 0.36 -6.43 8.65
C VAL A 14 -0.29 -5.08 8.34
N LEU A 15 -1.35 -4.70 9.05
CA LEU A 15 -2.03 -3.41 8.87
C LEU A 15 -1.11 -2.24 9.24
N ALA A 16 -0.48 -2.31 10.41
CA ALA A 16 0.49 -1.31 10.85
C ALA A 16 1.66 -1.19 9.85
N PHE A 17 2.18 -2.32 9.38
CA PHE A 17 3.20 -2.35 8.34
C PHE A 17 2.73 -1.68 7.05
N ALA A 18 1.54 -2.01 6.55
CA ALA A 18 0.99 -1.45 5.32
C ALA A 18 0.79 0.06 5.40
N LEU A 19 0.33 0.58 6.54
CA LEU A 19 0.18 2.02 6.78
C LEU A 19 1.53 2.75 6.76
N VAL A 20 2.52 2.23 7.49
CA VAL A 20 3.88 2.81 7.52
C VAL A 20 4.53 2.72 6.13
N ASN A 21 4.41 1.59 5.45
CA ASN A 21 4.93 1.40 4.11
C ASN A 21 4.28 2.37 3.11
N GLY A 22 2.95 2.49 3.12
CA GLY A 22 2.21 3.42 2.28
C GLY A 22 2.61 4.88 2.53
N ALA A 23 2.84 5.27 3.79
CA ALA A 23 3.28 6.63 4.12
C ALA A 23 4.67 6.91 3.54
N ARG A 24 5.60 5.97 3.66
CA ARG A 24 6.96 6.10 3.10
C ARG A 24 6.95 6.10 1.57
N LEU A 25 6.13 5.25 0.96
CA LEU A 25 5.91 5.22 -0.48
C LEU A 25 5.45 6.60 -0.98
N MET A 26 4.40 7.15 -0.39
CA MET A 26 3.84 8.44 -0.79
C MET A 26 4.85 9.58 -0.59
N ARG A 27 5.55 9.61 0.54
CA ARG A 27 6.62 10.60 0.77
C ARG A 27 7.73 10.49 -0.27
N ARG A 28 8.13 9.26 -0.65
CA ARG A 28 9.17 9.05 -1.66
C ARG A 28 8.71 9.52 -3.04
N LEU A 29 7.47 9.24 -3.42
CA LEU A 29 6.88 9.76 -4.66
C LEU A 29 6.84 11.29 -4.65
N GLU A 30 6.39 11.88 -3.55
CA GLU A 30 6.32 13.34 -3.39
C GLU A 30 7.69 14.01 -3.47
N SER A 31 8.71 13.44 -2.83
CA SER A 31 10.04 14.05 -2.75
C SER A 31 10.93 13.80 -3.96
N ALA A 32 10.86 12.62 -4.56
CA ALA A 32 11.81 12.16 -5.58
C ALA A 32 11.18 11.98 -6.97
N HIS A 33 9.86 11.84 -7.06
CA HIS A 33 9.14 11.56 -8.31
C HIS A 33 7.93 12.47 -8.46
N THR A 34 8.12 13.78 -8.26
CA THR A 34 7.06 14.79 -8.18
C THR A 34 6.12 14.79 -9.39
N GLU A 35 6.63 14.50 -10.58
CA GLU A 35 5.80 14.37 -11.78
C GLU A 35 4.82 13.19 -11.70
N VAL A 36 5.28 12.05 -11.17
CA VAL A 36 4.42 10.89 -10.94
C VAL A 36 3.42 11.22 -9.83
N TRP A 37 3.88 11.82 -8.73
CA TRP A 37 3.02 12.26 -7.64
C TRP A 37 1.86 13.14 -8.09
N ASN A 38 2.15 14.13 -8.94
CA ASN A 38 1.15 15.02 -9.51
C ASN A 38 0.20 14.28 -10.46
N ARG A 39 0.70 13.39 -11.32
CA ARG A 39 -0.12 12.55 -12.22
C ARG A 39 -1.08 11.63 -11.46
N LEU A 40 -0.67 11.14 -10.29
CA LEU A 40 -1.52 10.33 -9.41
C LEU A 40 -2.55 11.16 -8.64
N GLY A 41 -2.60 12.48 -8.79
CA GLY A 41 -3.54 13.35 -8.09
C GLY A 41 -3.21 13.55 -6.61
N ARG A 42 -1.95 13.32 -6.21
CA ARG A 42 -1.45 13.52 -4.84
C ARG A 42 -2.28 12.75 -3.79
N PRO A 43 -2.24 11.41 -3.81
CA PRO A 43 -3.03 10.58 -2.91
C PRO A 43 -2.73 10.88 -1.44
N ASP A 44 -3.74 10.73 -0.60
CA ASP A 44 -3.61 10.81 0.85
C ASP A 44 -4.29 9.59 1.50
N PHE A 45 -4.20 9.48 2.84
CA PHE A 45 -4.90 8.44 3.59
C PHE A 45 -6.30 8.88 4.02
N LEU A 46 -6.54 10.18 4.14
CA LEU A 46 -7.81 10.74 4.62
C LEU A 46 -8.84 10.91 3.50
N LEU A 47 -8.46 10.60 2.25
CA LEU A 47 -9.31 10.75 1.07
C LEU A 47 -9.82 12.19 0.92
N SER A 48 -9.06 13.18 1.37
CA SER A 48 -9.49 14.58 1.34
C SER A 48 -9.67 15.10 -0.10
N ARG A 49 -9.05 14.41 -1.07
CA ARG A 49 -9.14 14.68 -2.51
C ARG A 49 -10.02 13.65 -3.24
N GLY A 50 -10.82 12.89 -2.49
CA GLY A 50 -11.64 11.80 -3.00
C GLY A 50 -10.87 10.49 -3.18
N ILE A 51 -11.59 9.46 -3.64
CA ILE A 51 -11.04 8.10 -3.80
C ILE A 51 -10.17 7.93 -5.06
N GLY A 52 -10.34 8.80 -6.07
CA GLY A 52 -9.67 8.73 -7.36
C GLY A 52 -8.14 8.65 -7.26
N PRO A 53 -7.47 9.57 -6.55
CA PRO A 53 -6.02 9.52 -6.34
C PRO A 53 -5.54 8.22 -5.67
N ARG A 54 -6.32 7.68 -4.73
CA ARG A 54 -5.99 6.42 -4.06
C ARG A 54 -6.06 5.24 -5.03
N ILE A 55 -7.11 5.18 -5.86
CA ILE A 55 -7.25 4.16 -6.91
C ILE A 55 -6.10 4.28 -7.93
N ALA A 56 -5.73 5.51 -8.31
CA ALA A 56 -4.60 5.75 -9.22
C ALA A 56 -3.29 5.21 -8.64
N LEU A 57 -3.04 5.44 -7.35
CA LEU A 57 -1.87 4.91 -6.65
C LEU A 57 -1.85 3.38 -6.64
N VAL A 58 -2.98 2.74 -6.32
CA VAL A 58 -3.09 1.28 -6.35
C VAL A 58 -2.80 0.77 -7.76
N ARG A 59 -3.48 1.32 -8.79
CA ARG A 59 -3.24 0.95 -10.19
C ARG A 59 -1.77 1.11 -10.60
N TYR A 60 -1.11 2.17 -10.13
CA TYR A 60 0.31 2.41 -10.39
C TYR A 60 1.22 1.38 -9.74
N VAL A 61 0.95 0.99 -8.49
CA VAL A 61 1.71 -0.07 -7.80
C VAL A 61 1.53 -1.41 -8.53
N TRP A 62 0.28 -1.74 -8.90
CA TRP A 62 -0.09 -2.99 -9.55
C TRP A 62 0.34 -3.09 -11.02
N SER A 63 0.45 -1.97 -11.74
CA SER A 63 0.93 -1.97 -13.13
C SER A 63 2.44 -2.22 -13.25
N GLY A 64 3.20 -2.08 -12.15
CA GLY A 64 4.65 -2.20 -12.18
C GLY A 64 5.38 -1.02 -12.83
N ALA A 65 4.68 0.08 -13.17
CA ALA A 65 5.27 1.25 -13.84
C ALA A 65 6.43 1.89 -13.05
N TRP A 66 6.43 1.74 -11.73
CA TRP A 66 7.51 2.19 -10.84
C TRP A 66 8.88 1.54 -11.13
N ARG A 67 8.93 0.39 -11.80
CA ARG A 67 10.19 -0.28 -12.18
C ARG A 67 11.02 0.52 -13.17
N MET A 68 10.40 1.44 -13.92
CA MET A 68 11.09 2.29 -14.89
C MET A 68 11.80 3.49 -14.27
N LEU A 69 11.58 3.76 -12.98
CA LEU A 69 12.09 4.97 -12.31
C LEU A 69 13.50 4.77 -11.68
N ASP A 70 14.09 3.59 -11.83
CA ASP A 70 15.39 3.19 -11.28
C ASP A 70 15.62 3.61 -9.81
N ASP A 71 14.55 3.53 -9.00
CA ASP A 71 14.58 3.89 -7.59
C ASP A 71 14.37 2.63 -6.73
N ALA A 72 15.48 2.13 -6.17
CA ALA A 72 15.47 0.93 -5.34
C ALA A 72 14.65 1.09 -4.04
N THR A 73 14.51 2.30 -3.52
CA THR A 73 13.72 2.56 -2.31
C THR A 73 12.23 2.56 -2.62
N LEU A 74 11.83 3.25 -3.69
CA LEU A 74 10.45 3.19 -4.18
C LEU A 74 10.06 1.76 -4.56
N SER A 75 10.94 1.04 -5.25
CA SER A 75 10.72 -0.35 -5.66
C SER A 75 10.45 -1.28 -4.48
N ARG A 76 11.23 -1.15 -3.39
CA ARG A 76 11.00 -1.91 -2.15
C ARG A 76 9.63 -1.61 -1.55
N HIS A 77 9.23 -0.34 -1.51
CA HIS A 77 7.92 0.05 -0.98
C HIS A 77 6.76 -0.44 -1.84
N CYS A 78 6.87 -0.39 -3.16
CA CYS A 78 5.86 -0.92 -4.07
C CYS A 78 5.75 -2.45 -3.98
N LEU A 79 6.87 -3.18 -3.91
CA LEU A 79 6.85 -4.63 -3.70
C LEU A 79 6.23 -5.01 -2.35
N ALA A 80 6.57 -4.29 -1.29
CA ALA A 80 5.96 -4.48 0.02
C ALA A 80 4.44 -4.25 -0.02
N ALA A 81 3.97 -3.25 -0.76
CA ALA A 81 2.54 -3.00 -0.94
C ALA A 81 1.85 -4.13 -1.72
N LEU A 82 2.48 -4.64 -2.79
CA LEU A 82 1.95 -5.77 -3.58
C LEU A 82 1.76 -7.05 -2.75
N ILE A 83 2.51 -7.23 -1.66
CA ILE A 83 2.39 -8.39 -0.76
C ILE A 83 1.42 -8.08 0.39
N ALA A 84 1.59 -6.93 1.04
CA ALA A 84 0.85 -6.59 2.25
C ALA A 84 -0.63 -6.35 1.97
N GLU A 85 -0.99 -5.73 0.84
CA GLU A 85 -2.40 -5.46 0.51
C GLU A 85 -3.21 -6.75 0.30
N PRO A 86 -2.79 -7.73 -0.55
CA PRO A 86 -3.51 -9.01 -0.65
C PRO A 86 -3.51 -9.80 0.67
N LEU A 87 -2.40 -9.75 1.43
CA LEU A 87 -2.31 -10.44 2.72
C LEU A 87 -3.32 -9.89 3.73
N LEU A 88 -3.54 -8.57 3.76
CA LEU A 88 -4.58 -7.95 4.58
C LEU A 88 -5.98 -8.44 4.20
N VAL A 89 -6.28 -8.49 2.90
CA VAL A 89 -7.57 -8.98 2.40
C VAL A 89 -7.78 -10.44 2.79
N ALA A 90 -6.76 -11.29 2.64
CA ALA A 90 -6.83 -12.70 3.02
C ALA A 90 -7.03 -12.89 4.53
N LEU A 91 -6.25 -12.19 5.36
CA LEU A 91 -6.38 -12.26 6.82
C LEU A 91 -7.73 -11.73 7.31
N PHE A 92 -8.24 -10.67 6.69
CA PHE A 92 -9.57 -10.15 7.00
C PHE A 92 -10.66 -11.15 6.62
N ALA A 93 -10.59 -11.74 5.43
CA ALA A 93 -11.54 -12.76 5.00
C ALA A 93 -11.54 -13.97 5.95
N LEU A 94 -10.38 -14.45 6.38
CA LEU A 94 -10.25 -15.54 7.36
C LEU A 94 -10.81 -15.15 8.74
N LEU A 95 -10.69 -13.88 9.16
CA LEU A 95 -11.24 -13.42 10.44
C LEU A 95 -12.76 -13.27 10.43
N VAL A 96 -13.36 -12.99 9.27
CA VAL A 96 -14.79 -12.67 9.13
C VAL A 96 -15.62 -13.86 8.65
N LEU A 97 -15.06 -14.73 7.82
CA LEU A 97 -15.77 -15.84 7.17
C LEU A 97 -15.63 -17.18 7.90
N ASP A 98 -14.60 -17.36 8.73
CA ASP A 98 -14.51 -18.44 9.74
C ASP A 98 -15.14 -17.99 11.05
#